data_AF-A0A423DGG6-F1
#
_entry.id   AF-A0A423DGG6-F1
#
_cell.length_a   1.000
_cell.length_b   1.000
_cell.length_c   1.000
_cell.angle_alpha   90.00
_cell.angle_beta   90.00
_cell.angle_gamma   90.00
#
_symmetry.space_group_name_H-M   'P 1'
#
loop_
_entity.id
_entity.type
_entity.pdbx_description
1 polymer ?
#
loop_
_entity_poly.entity_id
_entity_poly.type
_entity_poly.pdbx_seq_one_letter_code
_entity_poly.pdbx_strand_id
1 'polypeptide(L)'
;MKTSIWLAVLCLAASLPTQAQTLKPIELKDQELANLRGRFVMPGRIISFGIVMSSTWQNANGEVIGARSSMQIQQTTITPQFYVSMIDEKGSDSARSQNIGTGSVTGGSGLNSTEGVTQVVRAAGDNNSAYNNVDINVSKANQAPAPAMQPQGEALGAGSTLVGANGAGSMSVSSTGSGVQFNIIANNNQGSTVQRLAQGGLMQNTTLLGAGNKVSNLTSLNVVLRDNVPTAGALNGNLDQLKGLRTLGF
;
A
#
# COMPACT_ATOMS: atom_id res chain seq x y z
N MET A 1 64.17 20.82 23.10
CA MET A 1 62.85 21.43 22.85
C MET A 1 62.51 21.65 21.36
N LYS A 2 63.46 21.70 20.42
CA LYS A 2 63.18 21.98 18.99
C LYS A 2 62.73 20.77 18.15
N THR A 3 63.06 19.55 18.56
CA THR A 3 62.77 18.31 17.81
C THR A 3 61.33 17.82 17.99
N SER A 4 60.75 17.93 19.18
CA SER A 4 59.35 17.55 19.45
C SER A 4 58.34 18.41 18.70
N ILE A 5 58.67 19.71 18.48
CA ILE A 5 57.83 20.64 17.71
C ILE A 5 57.83 20.24 16.23
N TRP A 6 58.98 19.86 15.69
CA TRP A 6 59.10 19.38 14.31
C TRP A 6 58.33 18.06 14.07
N LEU A 7 58.37 17.15 15.04
CA LEU A 7 57.64 15.89 14.97
C LEU A 7 56.12 16.11 15.00
N ALA A 8 55.64 17.03 15.83
CA ALA A 8 54.22 17.40 15.89
C ALA A 8 53.74 18.03 14.58
N VAL A 9 54.55 18.90 13.98
CA VAL A 9 54.23 19.53 12.68
C VAL A 9 54.19 18.49 11.55
N LEU A 10 55.11 17.52 11.55
CA LEU A 10 55.12 16.44 10.56
C LEU A 10 53.89 15.52 10.69
N CYS A 11 53.49 15.19 11.92
CA CYS A 11 52.28 14.40 12.17
C CYS A 11 51.00 15.15 11.79
N LEU A 12 50.94 16.48 11.97
CA LEU A 12 49.82 17.29 11.50
C LEU A 12 49.77 17.38 9.97
N ALA A 13 50.92 17.47 9.31
CA ALA A 13 50.98 17.49 7.84
C ALA A 13 50.57 16.14 7.23
N ALA A 14 50.90 15.03 7.89
CA ALA A 14 50.51 13.68 7.45
C ALA A 14 49.04 13.33 7.75
N SER A 15 48.40 14.01 8.70
CA SER A 15 46.98 13.78 9.06
C SER A 15 45.99 14.64 8.28
N LEU A 16 46.46 15.56 7.45
CA LEU A 16 45.61 16.29 6.52
C LEU A 16 45.15 15.33 5.40
N PRO A 17 43.83 15.09 5.23
CA PRO A 17 43.33 14.24 4.17
C PRO A 17 43.62 14.89 2.81
N THR A 18 44.68 14.44 2.13
CA THR A 18 45.09 14.91 0.78
C THR A 18 44.21 14.38 -0.34
N GLN A 19 43.08 13.76 -0.01
CA GLN A 19 42.16 13.14 -0.97
C GLN A 19 40.73 13.60 -0.67
N ALA A 20 40.49 14.91 -0.71
CA ALA A 20 39.16 15.39 -1.08
C ALA A 20 39.06 15.28 -2.60
N GLN A 21 38.92 14.05 -3.12
CA GLN A 21 38.43 13.89 -4.48
C GLN A 21 37.09 14.60 -4.53
N THR A 22 37.03 15.64 -5.35
CA THR A 22 35.77 16.31 -5.69
C THR A 22 34.87 15.21 -6.20
N LEU A 23 33.85 14.84 -5.41
CA LEU A 23 32.82 13.91 -5.84
C LEU A 23 32.17 14.56 -7.07
N LYS A 24 32.63 14.19 -8.26
CA LYS A 24 31.97 14.60 -9.49
C LYS A 24 30.65 13.85 -9.49
N PRO A 25 29.50 14.53 -9.40
CA PRO A 25 28.23 13.86 -9.54
C PRO A 25 28.22 13.21 -10.92
N ILE A 26 28.19 11.88 -10.97
CA ILE A 26 28.02 11.15 -12.22
C ILE A 26 26.51 10.96 -12.37
N GLU A 27 25.99 11.42 -13.50
CA GLU A 27 24.59 11.17 -13.86
C GLU A 27 24.39 9.68 -14.08
N LEU A 28 23.54 9.06 -13.26
CA LEU A 28 23.17 7.67 -13.41
C LEU A 28 22.06 7.57 -14.45
N LYS A 29 22.20 6.65 -15.41
CA LYS A 29 21.15 6.37 -16.39
C LYS A 29 19.92 5.80 -15.69
N ASP A 30 18.73 6.09 -16.21
CA ASP A 30 17.45 5.61 -15.66
C ASP A 30 17.39 4.10 -15.45
N GLN A 31 18.01 3.32 -16.34
CA GLN A 31 18.11 1.87 -16.23
C GLN A 31 18.87 1.41 -14.97
N GLU A 32 19.93 2.14 -14.59
CA GLU A 32 20.69 1.87 -13.38
C GLU A 32 19.93 2.34 -12.13
N LEU A 33 19.25 3.49 -12.20
CA LEU A 33 18.36 3.96 -11.14
C LEU A 33 17.20 2.99 -10.89
N ALA A 34 16.67 2.36 -11.94
CA ALA A 34 15.62 1.35 -11.84
C ALA A 34 16.09 0.11 -11.07
N ASN A 35 17.35 -0.30 -11.24
CA ASN A 35 17.96 -1.41 -10.47
C ASN A 35 18.23 -1.07 -9.00
N LEU A 36 18.31 0.22 -8.66
CA LEU A 36 18.50 0.72 -7.29
C LEU A 36 17.18 0.96 -6.55
N ARG A 37 16.08 1.25 -7.27
CA ARG A 37 14.74 1.39 -6.69
C ARG A 37 14.31 0.09 -5.99
N GLY A 38 13.87 0.20 -4.74
CA GLY A 38 13.33 -0.93 -3.96
C GLY A 38 14.37 -1.82 -3.27
N ARG A 39 15.68 -1.62 -3.50
CA ARG A 39 16.74 -2.35 -2.78
C ARG A 39 17.07 -1.78 -1.41
N PHE A 40 16.53 -0.61 -1.05
CA PHE A 40 16.74 -0.05 0.29
C PHE A 40 15.62 -0.42 1.25
N VAL A 41 15.77 -1.61 1.84
CA VAL A 41 15.22 -1.89 3.16
C VAL A 41 16.40 -2.39 3.98
N MET A 42 16.93 -1.59 4.90
CA MET A 42 17.97 -2.08 5.81
C MET A 42 17.40 -3.33 6.53
N PRO A 43 18.00 -4.52 6.35
CA PRO A 43 17.50 -5.74 6.97
C PRO A 43 17.36 -5.55 8.49
N GLY A 44 16.27 -6.06 9.08
CA GLY A 44 16.03 -5.97 10.52
C GLY A 44 15.50 -4.63 11.04
N ARG A 45 15.05 -3.74 10.15
CA ARG A 45 14.40 -2.47 10.53
C ARG A 45 12.88 -2.49 10.51
N ILE A 46 12.21 -3.22 9.63
CA ILE A 46 10.73 -3.29 9.72
C ILE A 46 10.38 -4.20 10.91
N ILE A 47 9.74 -3.63 11.93
CA ILE A 47 9.31 -4.36 13.13
C ILE A 47 7.80 -4.62 13.15
N SER A 48 7.04 -3.87 12.35
CA SER A 48 5.63 -4.14 12.10
C SER A 48 5.26 -3.70 10.69
N PHE A 49 4.42 -4.49 10.04
CA PHE A 49 3.84 -4.21 8.76
C PHE A 49 2.34 -4.52 8.82
N GLY A 50 1.50 -3.54 8.49
CA GLY A 50 0.06 -3.66 8.55
C GLY A 50 -0.57 -3.22 7.25
N ILE A 51 -1.62 -3.92 6.83
CA ILE A 51 -2.46 -3.55 5.70
C ILE A 51 -3.88 -3.41 6.21
N VAL A 52 -4.53 -2.32 5.85
CA VAL A 52 -5.96 -2.11 6.04
C VAL A 52 -6.58 -1.77 4.71
N MET A 53 -7.62 -2.49 4.32
CA MET A 53 -8.38 -2.24 3.10
C MET A 53 -9.85 -2.09 3.44
N SER A 54 -10.55 -1.22 2.73
CA SER A 54 -12.00 -1.04 2.88
C SER A 54 -12.59 -0.70 1.52
N SER A 55 -13.62 -1.42 1.09
CA SER A 55 -14.39 -1.09 -0.11
C SER A 55 -15.86 -1.02 0.28
N THR A 56 -16.51 0.10 -0.03
CA THR A 56 -17.93 0.32 0.23
C THR A 56 -18.65 0.90 -0.99
N TRP A 57 -19.91 0.54 -1.12
CA TRP A 57 -20.87 1.12 -2.05
C TRP A 57 -22.11 1.54 -1.29
N GLN A 58 -22.47 2.82 -1.39
CA GLN A 58 -23.73 3.36 -0.92
C GLN A 58 -24.61 3.67 -2.12
N ASN A 59 -25.84 3.17 -2.10
CA ASN A 59 -26.80 3.44 -3.16
C ASN A 59 -27.56 4.76 -2.90
N ALA A 60 -28.37 5.21 -3.87
CA ALA A 60 -29.16 6.44 -3.74
C ALA A 60 -30.20 6.43 -2.59
N ASN A 61 -30.56 5.26 -2.05
CA ASN A 61 -31.45 5.14 -0.88
C ASN A 61 -30.71 5.25 0.46
N GLY A 62 -29.38 5.32 0.41
CA GLY A 62 -28.52 5.38 1.57
C GLY A 62 -28.09 4.03 2.13
N GLU A 63 -28.53 2.91 1.54
CA GLU A 63 -28.07 1.57 1.93
C GLU A 63 -26.59 1.41 1.57
N VAL A 64 -25.80 0.84 2.49
CA VAL A 64 -24.36 0.65 2.32
C VAL A 64 -24.04 -0.84 2.36
N ILE A 65 -23.26 -1.30 1.37
CA ILE A 65 -22.64 -2.62 1.37
C ILE A 65 -21.13 -2.48 1.24
N GLY A 66 -20.38 -3.33 1.90
CA GLY A 66 -18.93 -3.32 1.76
C GLY A 66 -18.22 -4.24 2.74
N ALA A 67 -16.91 -4.17 2.76
CA ALA A 67 -16.13 -4.85 3.79
C ALA A 67 -14.87 -4.09 4.11
N ARG A 68 -14.36 -4.37 5.30
CA ARG A 68 -13.05 -3.97 5.77
C ARG A 68 -12.20 -5.21 5.98
N SER A 69 -10.98 -5.21 5.48
CA SER A 69 -10.00 -6.26 5.73
C SER A 69 -8.76 -5.67 6.39
N SER A 70 -8.19 -6.41 7.33
CA SER A 70 -6.92 -6.04 7.97
C SER A 70 -5.98 -7.22 8.11
N MET A 71 -4.70 -6.97 7.96
CA MET A 71 -3.62 -7.93 8.21
C MET A 71 -2.51 -7.19 8.94
N GLN A 72 -1.93 -7.82 9.96
CA GLN A 72 -0.78 -7.30 10.67
C GLN A 72 0.29 -8.38 10.81
N ILE A 73 1.51 -8.02 10.46
CA ILE A 73 2.70 -8.86 10.50
C ILE A 73 3.70 -8.19 11.43
N GLN A 74 4.15 -8.94 12.43
CA GLN A 74 5.19 -8.58 13.38
C GLN A 74 6.14 -9.77 13.57
N GLN A 75 7.20 -9.61 14.37
CA GLN A 75 8.17 -10.68 14.64
C GLN A 75 7.53 -11.97 15.22
N THR A 76 6.44 -11.84 15.97
CA THR A 76 5.71 -12.97 16.56
C THR A 76 4.65 -13.57 15.62
N THR A 77 4.42 -12.99 14.44
CA THR A 77 3.42 -13.49 13.49
C THR A 77 3.92 -14.76 12.84
N ILE A 78 3.27 -15.88 13.13
CA ILE A 78 3.57 -17.20 12.56
C ILE A 78 2.95 -17.33 11.16
N THR A 79 1.69 -16.91 11.02
CA THR A 79 0.94 -17.01 9.76
C THR A 79 0.30 -15.66 9.44
N PRO A 80 0.74 -14.97 8.37
CA PRO A 80 0.05 -13.79 7.86
C PRO A 80 -1.36 -14.16 7.39
N GLN A 81 -2.37 -13.46 7.91
CA GLN A 81 -3.76 -13.71 7.57
C GLN A 81 -4.55 -12.41 7.57
N PHE A 82 -5.47 -12.29 6.61
CA PHE A 82 -6.45 -11.22 6.56
C PHE A 82 -7.67 -11.57 7.41
N TYR A 83 -8.19 -10.58 8.12
CA TYR A 83 -9.46 -10.66 8.84
C TYR A 83 -10.43 -9.67 8.25
N VAL A 84 -11.62 -10.15 7.91
CA VAL A 84 -12.61 -9.44 7.12
C VAL A 84 -13.86 -9.20 7.97
N SER A 85 -14.27 -7.95 8.06
CA SER A 85 -15.55 -7.54 8.63
C SER A 85 -16.44 -7.04 7.50
N MET A 86 -17.60 -7.67 7.34
CA MET A 86 -18.62 -7.25 6.37
C MET A 86 -19.37 -6.03 6.91
N ILE A 87 -19.77 -5.14 6.00
CA ILE A 87 -20.54 -3.92 6.24
C ILE A 87 -21.87 -4.10 5.51
N ASP A 88 -22.95 -4.04 6.27
CA ASP A 88 -24.32 -4.09 5.80
C ASP A 88 -25.13 -3.08 6.61
N GLU A 89 -25.34 -1.89 6.03
CA GLU A 89 -26.10 -0.82 6.66
C GLU A 89 -27.37 -0.53 5.85
N LYS A 90 -28.51 -0.50 6.53
CA LYS A 90 -29.78 -0.12 5.91
C LYS A 90 -29.85 1.39 5.74
N GLY A 91 -30.39 1.82 4.60
CA GLY A 91 -30.71 3.21 4.32
C GLY A 91 -31.96 3.67 5.09
N SER A 92 -32.43 4.89 4.81
CA SER A 92 -33.66 5.39 5.44
C SER A 92 -34.87 4.50 5.06
N ASP A 93 -35.81 4.28 5.99
CA ASP A 93 -37.01 3.43 5.86
C ASP A 93 -37.99 3.80 4.72
N SER A 94 -37.66 4.75 3.86
CA SER A 94 -38.39 4.98 2.62
C SER A 94 -37.88 4.02 1.55
N ALA A 95 -38.57 2.88 1.41
CA ALA A 95 -38.35 1.92 0.32
C ALA A 95 -38.68 2.57 -1.04
N ARG A 96 -37.77 3.42 -1.53
CA ARG A 96 -37.87 4.01 -2.85
C ARG A 96 -37.25 3.03 -3.83
N SER A 97 -38.01 2.59 -4.83
CA SER A 97 -37.47 1.75 -5.90
C SER A 97 -36.30 2.50 -6.54
N GLN A 98 -35.11 1.88 -6.53
CA GLN A 98 -33.97 2.47 -7.23
C GLN A 98 -34.21 2.38 -8.73
N ASN A 99 -33.94 3.47 -9.44
CA ASN A 99 -33.99 3.46 -10.89
C ASN A 99 -32.92 2.52 -11.44
N ILE A 100 -33.16 1.97 -12.63
CA ILE A 100 -32.15 1.17 -13.33
C ILE A 100 -31.09 2.11 -13.91
N GLY A 101 -29.81 1.76 -13.75
CA GLY A 101 -28.71 2.50 -14.39
C GLY A 101 -28.73 2.27 -15.90
N THR A 102 -28.78 3.34 -16.68
CA THR A 102 -28.82 3.31 -18.15
C THR A 102 -27.58 3.92 -18.80
N GLY A 103 -26.66 4.43 -18.00
CA GLY A 103 -25.41 5.00 -18.48
C GLY A 103 -24.49 3.94 -19.08
N SER A 104 -23.61 4.38 -19.97
CA SER A 104 -22.55 3.56 -20.55
C SER A 104 -21.22 4.27 -20.39
N VAL A 105 -20.18 3.50 -20.07
CA VAL A 105 -18.79 3.98 -20.04
C VAL A 105 -17.99 3.24 -21.11
N THR A 106 -17.20 3.97 -21.88
CA THR A 106 -16.39 3.41 -22.98
C THR A 106 -14.91 3.65 -22.70
N GLY A 107 -14.06 2.67 -23.03
CA GLY A 107 -12.62 2.71 -22.80
C GLY A 107 -12.16 2.01 -21.52
N GLY A 108 -10.85 2.00 -21.27
CA GLY A 108 -10.24 1.39 -20.08
C GLY A 108 -9.80 -0.07 -20.22
N SER A 109 -9.75 -0.61 -21.43
CA SER A 109 -9.40 -2.02 -21.70
C SER A 109 -8.00 -2.44 -21.19
N GLY A 110 -7.07 -1.48 -21.02
CA GLY A 110 -5.72 -1.73 -20.49
C GLY A 110 -5.58 -1.54 -18.97
N LEU A 111 -6.62 -1.07 -18.27
CA LEU A 111 -6.52 -0.68 -16.86
C LEU A 111 -6.47 -1.88 -15.90
N ASN A 112 -6.65 -3.10 -16.42
CA ASN A 112 -6.60 -4.34 -15.65
C ASN A 112 -5.23 -5.05 -15.70
N SER A 113 -4.33 -4.62 -16.58
CA SER A 113 -3.02 -5.25 -16.83
C SER A 113 -1.84 -4.39 -16.39
N THR A 114 -2.10 -3.37 -15.59
CA THR A 114 -1.09 -2.44 -15.07
C THR A 114 -0.43 -3.01 -13.82
N GLU A 115 0.88 -2.74 -13.68
CA GLU A 115 1.63 -3.02 -12.46
C GLU A 115 1.79 -1.74 -11.62
N GLY A 116 1.93 -1.88 -10.30
CA GLY A 116 2.06 -0.77 -9.36
C GLY A 116 0.72 -0.37 -8.76
N VAL A 117 0.39 0.94 -8.77
CA VAL A 117 -0.87 1.46 -8.21
C VAL A 117 -1.74 1.96 -9.34
N THR A 118 -2.92 1.37 -9.51
CA THR A 118 -3.91 1.74 -10.52
C THR A 118 -5.21 2.15 -9.85
N GLN A 119 -5.59 3.41 -10.07
CA GLN A 119 -6.80 4.00 -9.51
C GLN A 119 -7.66 4.53 -10.64
N VAL A 120 -8.88 4.02 -10.74
CA VAL A 120 -9.78 4.30 -11.85
C VAL A 120 -11.17 4.58 -11.31
N VAL A 121 -11.77 5.67 -11.79
CA VAL A 121 -13.18 5.96 -11.66
C VAL A 121 -13.71 6.25 -13.04
N ARG A 122 -14.69 5.46 -13.48
CA ARG A 122 -15.46 5.71 -14.69
C ARG A 122 -16.90 5.89 -14.28
N ALA A 123 -17.52 6.99 -14.70
CA ALA A 123 -18.88 7.31 -14.29
C ALA A 123 -19.71 7.76 -15.48
N ALA A 124 -20.95 7.28 -15.50
CA ALA A 124 -22.08 7.86 -16.19
C ALA A 124 -23.16 8.21 -15.15
N GLY A 125 -24.16 8.99 -15.54
CA GLY A 125 -25.21 9.45 -14.65
C GLY A 125 -24.77 10.56 -13.68
N ASP A 126 -25.74 11.10 -12.95
CA ASP A 126 -25.58 12.31 -12.14
C ASP A 126 -25.38 12.00 -10.65
N ASN A 127 -24.84 12.98 -9.91
CA ASN A 127 -24.74 12.95 -8.45
C ASN A 127 -23.98 11.76 -7.86
N ASN A 128 -23.06 11.16 -8.62
CA ASN A 128 -22.20 10.11 -8.10
C ASN A 128 -20.99 10.71 -7.36
N SER A 129 -20.50 10.01 -6.33
CA SER A 129 -19.18 10.23 -5.76
C SER A 129 -18.39 8.91 -5.72
N ALA A 130 -17.09 8.98 -6.02
CA ALA A 130 -16.23 7.82 -5.93
C ALA A 130 -14.84 8.25 -5.47
N TYR A 131 -14.33 7.58 -4.43
CA TYR A 131 -13.03 7.83 -3.86
C TYR A 131 -12.18 6.57 -3.93
N ASN A 132 -10.99 6.72 -4.49
CA ASN A 132 -9.91 5.75 -4.36
C ASN A 132 -8.83 6.46 -3.55
N ASN A 133 -8.45 5.88 -2.42
CA ASN A 133 -7.42 6.43 -1.56
C ASN A 133 -6.39 5.37 -1.19
N VAL A 134 -5.13 5.79 -1.18
CA VAL A 134 -3.98 4.96 -0.84
C VAL A 134 -3.08 5.73 0.09
N ASP A 135 -3.01 5.29 1.35
CA ASP A 135 -2.15 5.88 2.37
C ASP A 135 -0.95 4.96 2.62
N ILE A 136 0.24 5.55 2.70
CA ILE A 136 1.45 4.86 3.14
C ILE A 136 1.98 5.60 4.37
N ASN A 137 1.75 5.00 5.53
CA ASN A 137 2.19 5.52 6.81
C ASN A 137 3.49 4.82 7.21
N VAL A 138 4.56 5.58 7.31
CA VAL A 138 5.85 5.09 7.80
C VAL A 138 6.19 5.82 9.09
N SER A 139 6.29 5.07 10.18
CA SER A 139 6.71 5.59 11.48
C SER A 139 7.97 4.89 11.99
N LYS A 140 8.59 5.45 13.01
CA LYS A 140 9.70 4.82 13.72
C LYS A 140 9.33 4.60 15.18
N ALA A 141 9.74 3.47 15.74
CA ALA A 141 9.54 3.13 17.14
C ALA A 141 10.61 2.13 17.60
N ASN A 142 10.88 2.08 18.91
CA ASN A 142 11.78 1.06 19.47
C ASN A 142 11.16 -0.35 19.50
N GLN A 143 9.83 -0.45 19.47
CA GLN A 143 9.07 -1.70 19.59
C GLN A 143 7.89 -1.71 18.60
N ALA A 144 7.48 -2.90 18.18
CA ALA A 144 6.30 -3.06 17.35
C ALA A 144 5.05 -2.61 18.14
N PRO A 145 4.01 -2.05 17.48
CA PRO A 145 2.74 -1.78 18.15
C PRO A 145 2.22 -3.07 18.79
N ALA A 146 1.64 -2.97 19.98
CA ALA A 146 1.01 -4.12 20.61
C ALA A 146 0.06 -4.79 19.61
N PRO A 147 0.10 -6.13 19.45
CA PRO A 147 -0.83 -6.81 18.57
C PRO A 147 -2.25 -6.49 19.02
N ALA A 148 -3.14 -6.20 18.07
CA ALA A 148 -4.55 -5.98 18.38
C ALA A 148 -5.05 -7.18 19.19
N MET A 149 -5.61 -6.94 20.38
CA MET A 149 -5.90 -8.00 21.36
C MET A 149 -6.86 -9.07 20.84
N GLN A 150 -7.65 -8.77 19.80
CA GLN A 150 -8.19 -9.74 18.85
C GLN A 150 -8.35 -9.08 17.47
N PRO A 151 -8.02 -9.78 16.37
CA PRO A 151 -8.34 -9.29 15.04
C PRO A 151 -9.87 -9.26 14.85
N GLN A 152 -10.40 -8.15 14.33
CA GLN A 152 -11.82 -7.97 14.14
C GLN A 152 -12.28 -8.57 12.80
N GLY A 153 -13.28 -9.45 12.85
CA GLY A 153 -13.89 -10.08 11.69
C GLY A 153 -13.52 -11.55 11.51
N GLU A 154 -13.98 -12.12 10.41
CA GLU A 154 -13.74 -13.51 10.04
C GLU A 154 -12.39 -13.68 9.36
N ALA A 155 -11.67 -14.74 9.71
CA ALA A 155 -10.38 -15.05 9.13
C ALA A 155 -10.55 -15.50 7.66
N LEU A 156 -9.93 -14.78 6.72
CA LEU A 156 -9.99 -15.10 5.31
C LEU A 156 -8.92 -16.15 4.98
N GLY A 157 -9.34 -17.42 4.91
CA GLY A 157 -8.48 -18.54 4.53
C GLY A 157 -7.93 -18.42 3.10
N ALA A 158 -6.82 -19.11 2.82
CA ALA A 158 -6.27 -19.17 1.47
C ALA A 158 -7.27 -19.79 0.49
N GLY A 159 -7.54 -19.12 -0.64
CA GLY A 159 -8.51 -19.58 -1.63
C GLY A 159 -9.97 -19.48 -1.20
N SER A 160 -10.28 -18.93 -0.03
CA SER A 160 -11.65 -18.74 0.41
C SER A 160 -12.26 -17.45 -0.14
N THR A 161 -13.59 -17.41 -0.16
CA THR A 161 -14.37 -16.22 -0.52
C THR A 161 -15.50 -16.04 0.48
N LEU A 162 -15.59 -14.84 1.06
CA LEU A 162 -16.72 -14.39 1.87
C LEU A 162 -17.66 -13.61 0.98
N VAL A 163 -18.97 -13.78 1.16
CA VAL A 163 -20.00 -13.13 0.34
C VAL A 163 -21.04 -12.44 1.21
N GLY A 164 -21.61 -11.36 0.72
CA GLY A 164 -22.70 -10.62 1.37
C GLY A 164 -23.59 -9.97 0.32
N ALA A 165 -24.85 -9.69 0.68
CA ALA A 165 -25.78 -9.01 -0.21
C ALA A 165 -26.83 -8.23 0.60
N ASN A 166 -27.25 -7.09 0.09
CA ASN A 166 -28.33 -6.28 0.64
C ASN A 166 -29.00 -5.44 -0.47
N GLY A 167 -29.81 -4.44 -0.11
CA GLY A 167 -30.49 -3.58 -1.08
C GLY A 167 -29.57 -2.75 -2.00
N ALA A 168 -28.33 -2.47 -1.57
CA ALA A 168 -27.34 -1.78 -2.39
C ALA A 168 -26.71 -2.67 -3.46
N GLY A 169 -26.54 -3.98 -3.20
CA GLY A 169 -25.87 -4.88 -4.13
C GLY A 169 -25.50 -6.23 -3.55
N SER A 170 -24.59 -6.90 -4.25
CA SER A 170 -23.87 -8.07 -3.77
C SER A 170 -22.38 -7.76 -3.67
N MET A 171 -21.70 -8.44 -2.76
CA MET A 171 -20.28 -8.28 -2.56
C MET A 171 -19.57 -9.60 -2.27
N SER A 172 -18.27 -9.62 -2.55
CA SER A 172 -17.39 -10.72 -2.22
C SER A 172 -16.00 -10.25 -1.83
N VAL A 173 -15.40 -10.89 -0.83
CA VAL A 173 -13.99 -10.72 -0.46
C VAL A 173 -13.29 -12.07 -0.61
N SER A 174 -12.31 -12.14 -1.49
CA SER A 174 -11.60 -13.39 -1.82
C SER A 174 -10.12 -13.29 -1.53
N SER A 175 -9.55 -14.39 -1.04
CA SER A 175 -8.11 -14.58 -0.93
C SER A 175 -7.61 -15.27 -2.19
N THR A 176 -6.90 -14.52 -3.02
CA THR A 176 -6.11 -15.08 -4.12
C THR A 176 -4.77 -15.50 -3.53
N GLY A 177 -4.12 -16.56 -4.04
CA GLY A 177 -2.86 -17.08 -3.47
C GLY A 177 -1.73 -16.05 -3.30
N SER A 178 -1.86 -14.86 -3.91
CA SER A 178 -0.92 -13.74 -3.81
C SER A 178 -1.50 -12.46 -3.19
N GLY A 179 -2.74 -12.45 -2.66
CA GLY A 179 -3.40 -11.21 -2.26
C GLY A 179 -4.88 -11.29 -1.90
N VAL A 180 -5.50 -10.14 -1.66
CA VAL A 180 -6.94 -10.01 -1.34
C VAL A 180 -7.66 -9.20 -2.42
N GLN A 181 -8.87 -9.63 -2.79
CA GLN A 181 -9.72 -8.91 -3.73
C GLN A 181 -11.14 -8.74 -3.18
N PHE A 182 -11.58 -7.49 -3.20
CA PHE A 182 -12.95 -7.05 -2.95
C PHE A 182 -13.62 -6.84 -4.30
N ASN A 183 -14.87 -7.29 -4.40
CA ASN A 183 -15.73 -7.03 -5.54
C ASN A 183 -17.12 -6.69 -5.02
N ILE A 184 -17.68 -5.59 -5.50
CA ILE A 184 -19.06 -5.18 -5.22
C ILE A 184 -19.74 -4.96 -6.56
N ILE A 185 -20.90 -5.60 -6.74
CA ILE A 185 -21.78 -5.41 -7.89
C ILE A 185 -23.06 -4.77 -7.35
N ALA A 186 -23.31 -3.53 -7.72
CA ALA A 186 -24.48 -2.80 -7.26
C ALA A 186 -25.74 -3.30 -7.98
N ASN A 187 -26.87 -3.31 -7.26
CA ASN A 187 -28.15 -3.73 -7.82
C ASN A 187 -28.62 -2.80 -8.96
N ASN A 188 -29.61 -3.23 -9.73
CA ASN A 188 -30.29 -2.41 -10.74
C ASN A 188 -29.34 -1.78 -11.77
N ASN A 189 -28.27 -2.49 -12.14
CA ASN A 189 -27.26 -2.01 -13.08
C ASN A 189 -26.64 -0.65 -12.68
N GLN A 190 -26.50 -0.37 -11.39
CA GLN A 190 -25.93 0.89 -10.91
C GLN A 190 -24.41 0.97 -11.11
N GLY A 191 -23.73 -0.18 -11.20
CA GLY A 191 -22.31 -0.28 -11.49
C GLY A 191 -21.61 -1.33 -10.64
N SER A 192 -20.28 -1.21 -10.53
CA SER A 192 -19.44 -2.15 -9.78
C SER A 192 -18.15 -1.49 -9.30
N THR A 193 -17.58 -1.99 -8.21
CA THR A 193 -16.21 -1.65 -7.78
C THR A 193 -15.39 -2.90 -7.51
N VAL A 194 -14.12 -2.87 -7.92
CA VAL A 194 -13.12 -3.89 -7.62
C VAL A 194 -11.96 -3.22 -6.92
N GLN A 195 -11.55 -3.77 -5.78
CA GLN A 195 -10.32 -3.38 -5.10
C GLN A 195 -9.47 -4.62 -4.83
N ARG A 196 -8.25 -4.65 -5.38
CA ARG A 196 -7.35 -5.80 -5.27
C ARG A 196 -5.97 -5.35 -4.83
N LEU A 197 -5.41 -6.05 -3.86
CA LEU A 197 -3.99 -5.99 -3.53
C LEU A 197 -3.41 -7.38 -3.75
N ALA A 198 -2.53 -7.54 -4.74
CA ALA A 198 -1.92 -8.84 -5.10
C ALA A 198 -0.51 -8.67 -5.68
N GLN A 199 0.09 -9.76 -6.17
CA GLN A 199 1.30 -9.69 -6.99
C GLN A 199 1.01 -8.85 -8.24
N GLY A 200 1.80 -7.81 -8.47
CA GLY A 200 1.53 -6.78 -9.48
C GLY A 200 1.02 -5.45 -8.89
N GLY A 201 0.62 -5.41 -7.63
CA GLY A 201 0.36 -4.17 -6.88
C GLY A 201 -1.08 -3.97 -6.44
N LEU A 202 -1.51 -2.71 -6.39
CA LEU A 202 -2.82 -2.28 -5.91
C LEU A 202 -3.67 -1.79 -7.09
N MET A 203 -4.88 -2.31 -7.20
CA MET A 203 -5.89 -1.86 -8.15
C MET A 203 -7.15 -1.44 -7.38
N GLN A 204 -7.68 -0.26 -7.72
CA GLN A 204 -8.94 0.27 -7.23
C GLN A 204 -9.71 0.79 -8.47
N ASN A 205 -10.74 0.06 -8.89
CA ASN A 205 -11.48 0.34 -10.12
C ASN A 205 -12.97 0.43 -9.82
N THR A 206 -13.53 1.62 -10.01
CA THR A 206 -14.96 1.88 -9.83
C THR A 206 -15.58 2.23 -11.17
N THR A 207 -16.70 1.59 -11.48
CA THR A 207 -17.54 1.90 -12.64
C THR A 207 -18.95 2.20 -12.16
N LEU A 208 -19.46 3.39 -12.50
CA LEU A 208 -20.79 3.88 -12.14
C LEU A 208 -21.60 4.05 -13.43
N LEU A 209 -22.79 3.45 -13.47
CA LEU A 209 -23.67 3.46 -14.65
C LEU A 209 -25.00 4.17 -14.36
N GLY A 210 -25.41 4.28 -13.09
CA GLY A 210 -26.59 5.04 -12.68
C GLY A 210 -26.23 6.32 -11.92
N ALA A 211 -27.14 6.79 -11.07
CA ALA A 211 -27.04 8.09 -10.41
C ALA A 211 -27.11 7.97 -8.89
N GLY A 212 -26.53 8.93 -8.17
CA GLY A 212 -26.64 9.03 -6.71
C GLY A 212 -25.85 7.98 -5.93
N ASN A 213 -24.88 7.30 -6.54
CA ASN A 213 -24.06 6.30 -5.88
C ASN A 213 -22.86 6.93 -5.20
N LYS A 214 -22.44 6.40 -4.05
CA LYS A 214 -21.20 6.79 -3.38
C LYS A 214 -20.31 5.58 -3.16
N VAL A 215 -19.09 5.63 -3.67
CA VAL A 215 -18.12 4.52 -3.58
C VAL A 215 -16.87 4.98 -2.84
N SER A 216 -16.36 4.16 -1.94
CA SER A 216 -15.09 4.42 -1.25
C SER A 216 -14.24 3.17 -1.23
N ASN A 217 -13.07 3.27 -1.86
CA ASN A 217 -12.02 2.26 -1.82
C ASN A 217 -10.81 2.86 -1.11
N LEU A 218 -10.47 2.34 0.07
CA LEU A 218 -9.36 2.78 0.89
C LEU A 218 -8.36 1.65 1.03
N THR A 219 -7.08 1.95 0.83
CA THR A 219 -5.95 1.07 1.20
C THR A 219 -5.00 1.87 2.07
N SER A 220 -4.62 1.32 3.22
CA SER A 220 -3.62 1.91 4.10
C SER A 220 -2.53 0.88 4.38
N LEU A 221 -1.30 1.23 4.01
CA LEU A 221 -0.10 0.52 4.34
C LEU A 221 0.56 1.17 5.55
N ASN A 222 0.79 0.41 6.61
CA ASN A 222 1.35 0.90 7.85
C ASN A 222 2.65 0.17 8.13
N VAL A 223 3.76 0.89 8.11
CA VAL A 223 5.11 0.35 8.31
C VAL A 223 5.72 1.01 9.53
N VAL A 224 6.12 0.19 10.50
CA VAL A 224 6.89 0.65 11.65
C VAL A 224 8.32 0.19 11.49
N LEU A 225 9.23 1.16 11.44
CA LEU A 225 10.65 0.94 11.43
C LEU A 225 11.20 0.98 12.85
N ARG A 226 12.18 0.14 13.16
CA ARG A 226 12.95 0.23 14.37
C ARG A 226 13.71 1.54 14.39
N ASP A 227 13.58 2.25 15.50
CA ASP A 227 14.40 3.42 15.78
C ASP A 227 15.88 3.07 15.68
N ASN A 228 16.64 4.07 15.24
CA ASN A 228 18.01 3.92 14.79
C ASN A 228 18.90 3.50 15.98
N VAL A 229 19.09 2.21 16.21
CA VAL A 229 20.21 1.75 17.03
C VAL A 229 21.46 2.02 16.18
N PRO A 230 22.41 2.86 16.64
CA PRO A 230 23.71 2.99 15.97
C PRO A 230 24.43 1.65 16.08
N THR A 231 24.11 0.75 15.16
CA THR A 231 24.77 -0.54 14.99
C THR A 231 25.76 -0.37 13.86
N ALA A 232 26.97 -0.90 14.03
CA ALA A 232 28.02 -0.90 13.01
C ALA A 232 27.53 -1.43 11.64
N GLY A 233 26.46 -2.25 11.62
CA GLY A 233 25.79 -2.72 10.41
C GLY A 233 25.11 -1.64 9.55
N ALA A 234 24.67 -0.51 10.13
CA ALA A 234 24.06 0.59 9.37
C ALA A 234 25.09 1.38 8.55
N LEU A 235 26.32 1.51 9.07
CA LEU A 235 27.46 2.07 8.33
C LEU A 235 27.92 1.11 7.23
N ASN A 236 27.95 -0.20 7.51
CA ASN A 236 28.27 -1.22 6.51
C ASN A 236 27.23 -1.31 5.39
N GLY A 237 25.93 -1.15 5.67
CA GLY A 237 24.90 -1.16 4.62
C GLY A 237 25.08 -0.04 3.59
N ASN A 238 25.34 1.19 4.06
CA ASN A 238 25.63 2.32 3.17
C ASN A 238 26.97 2.12 2.43
N LEU A 239 27.96 1.52 3.08
CA LEU A 239 29.27 1.25 2.48
C LEU A 239 29.21 0.10 1.45
N ASP A 240 28.42 -0.94 1.69
CA ASP A 240 28.21 -2.06 0.78
C ASP A 240 27.38 -1.63 -0.45
N GLN A 241 26.48 -0.65 -0.29
CA GLN A 241 25.85 0.04 -1.42
C GLN A 241 26.88 0.81 -2.25
N LEU A 242 27.77 1.57 -1.60
CA LEU A 242 28.84 2.27 -2.29
C LEU A 242 29.80 1.31 -3.01
N LYS A 243 30.09 0.14 -2.41
CA LYS A 243 30.87 -0.93 -3.05
C LYS A 243 30.13 -1.56 -4.23
N GLY A 244 28.82 -1.75 -4.12
CA GLY A 244 27.97 -2.22 -5.21
C GLY A 244 27.96 -1.28 -6.41
N LEU A 245 27.99 0.04 -6.17
CA LEU A 245 28.18 1.05 -7.22
C LEU A 245 29.56 0.95 -7.88
N ARG A 246 30.59 0.58 -7.10
CA ARG A 246 31.96 0.41 -7.59
C ARG A 246 32.15 -0.84 -8.46
N THR A 247 31.37 -1.90 -8.22
CA THR A 247 31.50 -3.17 -8.97
C THR A 247 30.90 -3.09 -10.38
N LEU A 248 30.13 -2.03 -10.67
CA LEU A 248 29.60 -1.71 -12.00
C LEU A 248 30.63 -1.02 -12.91
N GLY A 249 31.90 -0.92 -12.49
CA GLY A 249 32.98 -0.41 -13.34
C GLY A 249 33.00 1.11 -13.46
N PHE A 250 32.91 1.81 -12.31
CA PHE A 250 33.20 3.24 -12.19
C PHE A 250 34.28 3.49 -11.12
#